data_AF-A0A2N2HHE4-F1
#
_entry.id   AF-A0A2N2HHE4-F1
#
_cell.length_a   1.000
_cell.length_b   1.000
_cell.length_c   1.000
_cell.angle_alpha   90.00
_cell.angle_beta   90.00
_cell.angle_gamma   90.00
#
_symmetry.space_group_name_H-M   'P 1'
#
loop_
_entity.id
_entity.type
_entity.pdbx_description
1 polymer ?
#
loop_
_entity_poly.entity_id
_entity_poly.type
_entity_poly.pdbx_seq_one_letter_code
_entity_poly.pdbx_strand_id
1 'polypeptide(L)'
;MTIRPDSTEEFPASKEEWMIFVAQSRKTQHDLLERIKELNCLYGISRLAQHREQPLNELLTGIADLIRSSWQYPDISCASIRLGDTRHNSGNFARTRWCQSSPIVIDADECGAVEVCYLEERPDSDEGPFLREERSLIDAVADQIGRIVAQRRAEEQMRALSQELIMAQENERQRIARELHDHLAQDLSLARAELDRIGCGLPENGPWRAQNGAVAERLGTAIRSIRDLAYGLLPPGLTELGLVETVLAHCEDFSLRHGIAVDVFADGLGGVAFDFDTQIN
;
A
#
# COMPACT_ATOMS: atom_id res chain seq x y z
N MET A 1 31.44 -26.60 49.81
CA MET A 1 31.53 -25.44 48.90
C MET A 1 30.53 -24.42 49.42
N THR A 2 31.03 -23.49 50.23
CA THR A 2 30.22 -22.55 51.01
C THR A 2 29.97 -21.31 50.17
N ILE A 3 28.71 -21.06 49.83
CA ILE A 3 28.30 -19.84 49.13
C ILE A 3 28.39 -18.70 50.14
N ARG A 4 29.38 -17.80 49.98
CA ARG A 4 29.38 -16.48 50.63
C ARG A 4 28.35 -15.63 49.88
N PRO A 5 27.39 -14.98 50.55
CA PRO A 5 26.64 -13.91 49.92
C PRO A 5 27.58 -12.71 49.80
N ASP A 6 27.99 -12.41 48.56
CA ASP A 6 28.65 -11.17 48.20
C ASP A 6 27.58 -10.22 47.66
N SER A 7 27.08 -9.36 48.53
CA SER A 7 26.37 -8.12 48.22
C SER A 7 25.97 -7.47 49.54
N THR A 8 26.81 -6.56 50.00
CA THR A 8 26.43 -5.55 50.99
C THR A 8 25.38 -4.64 50.35
N GLU A 9 24.10 -5.00 50.46
CA GLU A 9 23.04 -4.00 50.47
C GLU A 9 23.22 -3.21 51.77
N GLU A 10 23.89 -2.06 51.69
CA GLU A 10 24.06 -1.14 52.82
C GLU A 10 22.67 -0.58 53.20
N PHE A 11 22.06 -1.20 54.20
CA PHE A 11 20.81 -0.72 54.77
C PHE A 11 21.06 0.60 55.51
N PRO A 12 20.11 1.57 55.44
CA PRO A 12 20.29 2.86 56.09
C PRO A 12 20.50 2.72 57.60
N ALA A 13 21.49 3.43 58.15
CA ALA A 13 21.89 3.34 59.56
C ALA A 13 21.11 4.31 60.47
N SER A 14 20.49 5.34 59.89
CA SER A 14 19.73 6.36 60.64
C SER A 14 18.30 6.54 60.11
N LYS A 15 17.41 7.10 60.95
CA LYS A 15 16.02 7.39 60.57
C LYS A 15 15.92 8.35 59.38
N GLU A 16 16.87 9.28 59.26
CA GLU A 16 16.96 10.23 58.13
C GLU A 16 17.39 9.53 56.85
N GLU A 17 18.40 8.64 56.91
CA GLU A 17 18.80 7.83 55.76
C GLU A 17 17.69 6.87 55.32
N TRP A 18 16.92 6.31 56.27
CA TRP A 18 15.72 5.49 55.96
C TRP A 18 14.65 6.30 55.22
N MET A 19 14.39 7.55 55.62
CA MET A 19 13.43 8.40 54.92
C MET A 19 13.90 8.74 53.50
N ILE A 20 15.19 9.03 53.31
CA ILE A 20 15.78 9.28 52.00
C ILE A 20 15.71 8.03 51.12
N PHE A 21 16.06 6.86 51.65
CA PHE A 21 16.01 5.58 50.94
C PHE A 21 14.59 5.21 50.51
N VAL A 22 13.60 5.38 51.38
CA VAL A 22 12.19 5.14 51.06
C VAL A 22 11.68 6.14 50.02
N ALA A 23 12.08 7.41 50.10
CA ALA A 23 11.72 8.42 49.11
C ALA A 23 12.35 8.13 47.73
N GLN A 24 13.63 7.73 47.70
CA GLN A 24 14.32 7.32 46.48
C GLN A 24 13.68 6.09 45.85
N SER A 25 13.40 5.05 46.65
CA SER A 25 12.72 3.83 46.17
C SER A 25 11.35 4.12 45.57
N ARG A 26 10.55 4.95 46.24
CA ARG A 26 9.23 5.37 45.73
C ARG A 26 9.34 6.16 44.43
N LYS A 27 10.32 7.06 44.33
CA LYS A 27 10.57 7.83 43.11
C LYS A 27 10.94 6.90 41.94
N THR A 28 11.87 5.97 42.14
CA THR A 28 12.26 5.01 41.10
C THR A 28 11.09 4.13 40.65
N GLN A 29 10.26 3.66 41.58
CA GLN A 29 9.06 2.88 41.24
C GLN A 29 8.05 3.70 40.43
N HIS A 30 7.87 4.97 40.77
CA HIS A 30 7.02 5.87 40.02
C HIS A 30 7.56 6.10 38.60
N ASP A 31 8.84 6.44 38.46
CA ASP A 31 9.48 6.67 37.17
C ASP A 31 9.38 5.43 36.25
N LEU A 32 9.52 4.22 36.82
CA LEU A 32 9.36 2.97 36.08
C LEU A 32 7.91 2.76 35.60
N LEU A 33 6.92 3.06 36.44
CA LEU A 33 5.51 2.91 36.08
C LEU A 33 5.11 3.87 34.96
N GLU A 34 5.56 5.12 35.01
CA GLU A 34 5.30 6.09 33.94
C GLU A 34 5.97 5.64 32.62
N ARG A 35 7.19 5.10 32.69
CA ARG A 35 7.85 4.57 31.50
C ARG A 35 7.13 3.35 30.90
N ILE A 36 6.57 2.48 31.74
CA ILE A 36 5.77 1.33 31.27
C ILE A 36 4.51 1.81 30.55
N LYS A 37 3.81 2.82 31.09
CA LYS A 37 2.63 3.41 30.44
C LYS A 37 2.98 4.00 29.07
N GLU A 38 4.04 4.81 29.01
CA GLU A 38 4.51 5.43 27.77
C GLU A 38 4.86 4.37 26.71
N LEU A 39 5.64 3.35 27.09
CA LEU A 39 6.02 2.26 26.21
C LEU A 39 4.80 1.46 25.73
N ASN A 40 3.86 1.13 26.62
CA ASN A 40 2.64 0.42 26.23
C ASN A 40 1.79 1.23 25.24
N CYS A 41 1.71 2.54 25.42
CA CYS A 41 1.00 3.42 24.51
C CYS A 41 1.67 3.44 23.13
N LEU A 42 2.93 3.89 23.06
CA LEU A 42 3.64 4.10 21.79
C LEU A 42 3.86 2.79 21.02
N TYR A 43 4.23 1.71 21.74
CA TYR A 43 4.38 0.39 21.14
C TYR A 43 3.02 -0.19 20.71
N GLY A 44 1.96 0.05 21.50
CA GLY A 44 0.60 -0.33 21.15
C GLY A 44 0.14 0.31 19.84
N ILE A 45 0.38 1.61 19.68
CA ILE A 45 0.08 2.34 18.43
C ILE A 45 0.90 1.78 17.28
N SER A 46 2.20 1.52 17.48
CA SER A 46 3.05 0.92 16.44
C SER A 46 2.51 -0.46 16.01
N ARG A 47 2.01 -1.27 16.94
CA ARG A 47 1.43 -2.58 16.65
C ARG A 47 0.10 -2.47 15.89
N LEU A 48 -0.76 -1.53 16.27
CA LEU A 48 -1.99 -1.27 15.51
C LEU A 48 -1.66 -0.80 14.08
N ALA A 49 -0.68 0.09 13.92
CA ALA A 49 -0.29 0.63 12.62
C ALA A 49 0.26 -0.43 11.64
N GLN A 50 0.83 -1.53 12.14
CA GLN A 50 1.33 -2.64 11.31
C GLN A 50 0.22 -3.41 10.58
N HIS A 51 -1.03 -3.36 11.06
CA HIS A 51 -2.17 -4.02 10.43
C HIS A 51 -2.69 -3.15 9.27
N ARG A 52 -2.03 -3.27 8.11
CA ARG A 52 -2.26 -2.40 6.94
C ARG A 52 -3.64 -2.56 6.30
N GLU A 53 -4.29 -3.69 6.49
CA GLU A 53 -5.64 -3.96 5.95
C GLU A 53 -6.74 -3.30 6.77
N GLN A 54 -6.45 -2.89 8.00
CA GLN A 54 -7.42 -2.24 8.86
C GLN A 54 -7.69 -0.81 8.38
N PRO A 55 -8.96 -0.38 8.23
CA PRO A 55 -9.27 0.96 7.76
C PRO A 55 -8.84 2.02 8.79
N LEU A 56 -8.49 3.22 8.30
CA LEU A 56 -7.88 4.28 9.12
C LEU A 56 -8.75 4.68 10.32
N ASN A 57 -10.07 4.71 10.15
CA ASN A 57 -11.04 5.03 11.21
C ASN A 57 -10.95 4.06 12.41
N GLU A 58 -10.82 2.77 12.16
CA GLU A 58 -10.69 1.77 13.23
C GLU A 58 -9.33 1.86 13.92
N LEU A 59 -8.27 2.09 13.15
CA LEU A 59 -6.94 2.34 13.71
C LEU A 59 -6.97 3.54 14.67
N LEU A 60 -7.52 4.67 14.26
CA LEU A 60 -7.61 5.88 15.08
C LEU A 60 -8.48 5.65 16.33
N THR A 61 -9.56 4.89 16.21
CA THR A 61 -10.40 4.52 17.36
C THR A 61 -9.62 3.66 18.36
N GLY A 62 -8.86 2.67 17.88
CA GLY A 62 -7.98 1.86 18.72
C GLY A 62 -6.87 2.66 19.38
N ILE A 63 -6.32 3.68 18.69
CA ILE A 63 -5.35 4.60 19.29
C ILE A 63 -5.99 5.43 20.41
N ALA A 64 -7.22 5.94 20.21
CA ALA A 64 -7.94 6.67 21.25
C ALA A 64 -8.16 5.81 22.53
N ASP A 65 -8.47 4.52 22.37
CA ASP A 65 -8.59 3.59 23.51
C ASP A 65 -7.25 3.30 24.21
N LEU A 66 -6.14 3.25 23.46
CA LEU A 66 -4.78 3.11 24.03
C LEU A 66 -4.34 4.35 24.80
N ILE A 67 -4.65 5.54 24.28
CA ILE A 67 -4.40 6.80 24.98
C ILE A 67 -5.13 6.77 26.33
N ARG A 68 -6.42 6.42 26.34
CA ARG A 68 -7.21 6.33 27.57
C ARG A 68 -6.56 5.44 28.64
N SER A 69 -6.05 4.27 28.26
CA SER A 69 -5.45 3.32 29.21
C SER A 69 -4.07 3.74 29.73
N SER A 70 -3.46 4.75 29.12
CA SER A 70 -2.08 5.19 29.40
C SER A 70 -1.99 6.43 30.30
N TRP A 71 -3.11 7.08 30.61
CA TRP A 71 -3.16 8.27 31.48
C TRP A 71 -3.14 7.91 32.97
N GLN A 72 -2.89 8.89 33.84
CA GLN A 72 -2.82 8.75 35.30
C GLN A 72 -4.11 8.17 35.88
N TYR A 73 -5.27 8.53 35.32
CA TYR A 73 -6.59 8.05 35.74
C TYR A 73 -7.36 7.38 34.59
N PRO A 74 -7.05 6.13 34.20
CA PRO A 74 -7.64 5.48 33.02
C PRO A 74 -9.16 5.33 33.01
N ASP A 75 -9.76 5.17 34.20
CA ASP A 75 -11.21 4.92 34.35
C ASP A 75 -12.06 6.15 34.06
N ILE A 76 -11.49 7.33 34.24
CA ILE A 76 -12.15 8.62 34.01
C ILE A 76 -11.50 9.40 32.85
N SER A 77 -10.53 8.80 32.16
CA SER A 77 -9.94 9.38 30.96
C SER A 77 -10.83 9.08 29.75
N CYS A 78 -10.84 9.99 28.79
CA CYS A 78 -11.36 9.74 27.47
C CYS A 78 -10.53 10.49 26.43
N ALA A 79 -10.45 9.96 25.22
CA ALA A 79 -9.64 10.52 24.15
C ALA A 79 -10.45 10.70 22.87
N SER A 80 -10.10 11.71 22.10
CA SER A 80 -10.66 11.98 20.79
C SER A 80 -9.58 12.43 19.83
N ILE A 81 -9.57 11.82 18.65
CA ILE A 81 -8.66 12.17 17.55
C ILE A 81 -9.49 12.77 16.44
N ARG A 82 -9.19 14.01 16.10
CA ARG A 82 -9.81 14.73 14.98
C ARG A 82 -8.81 14.82 13.84
N LEU A 83 -9.23 14.47 12.63
CA LEU A 83 -8.48 14.67 11.39
C LEU A 83 -9.42 15.30 10.36
N GLY A 84 -9.15 16.54 9.95
CA GLY A 84 -10.09 17.34 9.16
C GLY A 84 -11.46 17.41 9.83
N ASP A 85 -12.50 16.95 9.11
CA ASP A 85 -13.89 16.92 9.57
C ASP A 85 -14.27 15.64 10.33
N THR A 86 -13.41 14.61 10.33
CA THR A 86 -13.71 13.34 11.01
C THR A 86 -13.20 13.35 12.45
N ARG A 87 -13.94 12.66 13.32
CA ARG A 87 -13.62 12.50 14.74
C ARG A 87 -13.74 11.04 15.14
N HIS A 88 -12.72 10.54 15.84
CA HIS A 88 -12.60 9.16 16.31
C HIS A 88 -12.41 9.19 17.82
N ASN A 89 -13.26 8.50 18.56
CA ASN A 89 -13.37 8.66 20.01
C ASN A 89 -13.08 7.34 20.72
N SER A 90 -12.56 7.42 21.94
CA SER A 90 -12.66 6.32 22.89
C SER A 90 -14.13 6.08 23.27
N GLY A 91 -14.46 4.86 23.72
CA GLY A 91 -15.85 4.47 23.96
C GLY A 91 -16.66 5.33 24.94
N ASN A 92 -16.00 6.09 25.82
CA ASN A 92 -16.59 6.93 26.87
C ASN A 92 -16.38 8.44 26.66
N PHE A 93 -16.14 8.91 25.44
CA PHE A 93 -15.76 10.30 25.20
C PHE A 93 -16.84 11.32 25.57
N ALA A 94 -16.48 12.24 26.47
CA ALA A 94 -17.22 13.46 26.75
C ALA A 94 -16.25 14.60 27.04
N ARG A 95 -16.37 15.69 26.30
CA ARG A 95 -15.51 16.87 26.48
C ARG A 95 -15.89 17.60 27.76
N THR A 96 -14.92 17.83 28.64
CA THR A 96 -15.09 18.56 29.91
C THR A 96 -14.24 19.82 29.93
N ARG A 97 -14.17 20.50 31.08
CA ARG A 97 -13.22 21.61 31.31
C ARG A 97 -11.79 21.13 31.56
N TRP A 98 -11.60 19.85 31.85
CA TRP A 98 -10.31 19.23 32.16
C TRP A 98 -9.81 18.47 30.93
N CYS A 99 -9.37 19.22 29.92
CA CYS A 99 -8.88 18.67 28.68
C CYS A 99 -7.51 19.23 28.31
N GLN A 100 -6.69 18.39 27.72
CA GLN A 100 -5.48 18.78 27.02
C GLN A 100 -5.56 18.34 25.56
N SER A 101 -4.90 19.07 24.68
CA SER A 101 -4.87 18.76 23.25
C SER A 101 -3.48 18.95 22.67
N SER A 102 -3.16 18.16 21.65
CA SER A 102 -1.94 18.31 20.84
C SER A 102 -2.30 18.30 19.35
N PRO A 103 -1.76 19.23 18.54
CA PRO A 103 -2.05 19.29 17.11
C PRO A 103 -1.42 18.11 16.37
N ILE A 104 -2.13 17.57 15.38
CA ILE A 104 -1.60 16.58 14.44
C ILE A 104 -1.13 17.33 13.21
N VAL A 105 0.19 17.35 12.99
CA VAL A 105 0.81 18.02 11.86
C VAL A 105 1.21 16.99 10.80
N ILE A 106 0.80 17.23 9.55
CA ILE A 106 1.14 16.43 8.38
C ILE A 106 1.71 17.39 7.34
N ASP A 107 2.93 17.14 6.86
CA ASP A 107 3.59 17.99 5.85
C ASP A 107 3.61 19.49 6.19
N ALA A 108 3.81 19.82 7.47
CA ALA A 108 3.78 21.16 8.06
C ALA A 108 2.39 21.83 8.19
N ASP A 109 1.32 21.16 7.77
CA ASP A 109 -0.05 21.62 7.95
C ASP A 109 -0.70 20.97 9.18
N GLU A 110 -1.32 21.79 10.04
CA GLU A 110 -2.15 21.30 11.14
C GLU A 110 -3.43 20.69 10.58
N CYS A 111 -3.44 19.36 10.48
CA CYS A 111 -4.52 18.59 9.87
C CYS A 111 -5.56 18.09 10.89
N GLY A 112 -5.32 18.31 12.18
CA GLY A 112 -6.12 17.68 13.21
C GLY A 112 -5.58 17.92 14.62
N ALA A 113 -6.17 17.24 15.59
CA ALA A 113 -5.68 17.26 16.96
C ALA A 113 -6.05 15.97 17.70
N VAL A 114 -5.19 15.56 18.63
CA VAL A 114 -5.49 14.60 19.69
C VAL A 114 -5.97 15.39 20.90
N GLU A 115 -7.08 14.98 21.51
CA GLU A 115 -7.65 15.58 22.71
C GLU A 115 -7.83 14.49 23.77
N VAL A 116 -7.44 14.77 25.01
CA VAL A 116 -7.65 13.88 26.16
C VAL A 116 -8.31 14.68 27.27
N CYS A 117 -9.38 14.13 27.84
CA CYS A 117 -10.14 14.77 28.89
C CYS A 117 -10.34 13.84 30.08
N TYR A 118 -10.34 14.41 31.28
CA TYR A 118 -10.84 13.76 32.49
C TYR A 118 -12.33 14.07 32.67
N LEU A 119 -13.12 13.03 32.98
CA LEU A 119 -14.56 13.12 33.15
C LEU A 119 -14.98 13.74 34.50
N GLU A 120 -14.04 13.81 35.45
CA GLU A 120 -14.25 14.30 36.81
C GLU A 120 -13.13 15.27 37.22
N GLU A 121 -13.38 16.08 38.25
CA GLU A 121 -12.39 16.97 38.82
C GLU A 121 -11.24 16.19 39.45
N ARG A 122 -10.01 16.63 39.17
CA ARG A 122 -8.79 16.08 39.76
C ARG A 122 -7.90 17.20 40.30
N PRO A 123 -7.05 16.91 41.29
CA PRO A 123 -6.11 17.88 41.82
C PRO A 123 -5.23 18.43 40.71
N ASP A 124 -4.87 19.72 40.82
CA ASP A 124 -3.90 20.31 39.92
C ASP A 124 -2.51 19.66 40.10
N SER A 125 -1.86 19.45 38.97
CA SER A 125 -0.55 18.85 38.76
C SER A 125 0.34 19.85 37.99
N ASP A 126 0.94 19.47 36.86
CA ASP A 126 1.81 20.35 36.07
C ASP A 126 1.02 21.23 35.08
N GLU A 127 -0.01 20.67 34.45
CA GLU A 127 -0.84 21.38 33.47
C GLU A 127 -2.33 21.15 33.76
N GLY A 128 -2.90 21.98 34.63
CA GLY A 128 -4.21 21.67 35.22
C GLY A 128 -4.11 20.31 35.93
N PRO A 129 -5.02 19.35 35.69
CA PRO A 129 -4.94 18.05 36.34
C PRO A 129 -3.92 17.08 35.71
N PHE A 130 -3.22 17.45 34.63
CA PHE A 130 -2.33 16.56 33.87
C PHE A 130 -0.86 16.66 34.31
N LEU A 131 -0.14 15.55 34.21
CA LEU A 131 1.30 15.46 34.44
C LEU A 131 2.10 15.93 33.21
N ARG A 132 3.33 16.43 33.43
CA ARG A 132 4.25 16.78 32.34
C ARG A 132 4.55 15.60 31.40
N GLU A 133 4.58 14.39 31.94
CA GLU A 133 4.79 13.15 31.19
C GLU A 133 3.58 12.85 30.29
N GLU A 134 2.35 13.15 30.72
CA GLU A 134 1.14 13.00 29.89
C GLU A 134 1.09 14.03 28.76
N ARG A 135 1.54 15.26 29.01
CA ARG A 135 1.77 16.26 27.95
C ARG A 135 2.77 15.76 26.92
N SER A 136 3.91 15.25 27.39
CA SER A 136 4.94 14.70 26.49
C SER A 136 4.42 13.50 25.69
N LEU A 137 3.57 12.67 26.31
CA LEU A 137 2.95 11.51 25.67
C LEU A 137 1.94 11.91 24.60
N ILE A 138 1.03 12.86 24.85
CA ILE A 138 0.05 13.28 23.82
C ILE A 138 0.74 13.93 22.61
N ASP A 139 1.82 14.67 22.83
CA ASP A 139 2.61 15.27 21.75
C ASP A 139 3.29 14.18 20.90
N ALA A 140 3.93 13.20 21.55
CA ALA A 140 4.53 12.06 20.85
C ALA A 140 3.49 11.23 20.08
N VAL A 141 2.30 11.05 20.64
CA VAL A 141 1.19 10.34 20.00
C VAL A 141 0.66 11.12 18.79
N ALA A 142 0.49 12.43 18.91
CA ALA A 142 0.05 13.28 17.80
C ALA A 142 1.04 13.25 16.62
N ASP A 143 2.34 13.34 16.92
CA ASP A 143 3.41 13.18 15.93
C ASP A 143 3.39 11.80 15.27
N GLN A 144 3.21 10.74 16.06
CA GLN A 144 3.16 9.37 15.54
C GLN A 144 1.93 9.15 14.65
N ILE A 145 0.75 9.67 15.02
CA ILE A 145 -0.44 9.64 14.18
C ILE A 145 -0.18 10.38 12.86
N GLY A 146 0.40 11.58 12.91
CA GLY A 146 0.74 12.36 11.72
C GLY A 146 1.60 11.57 10.74
N ARG A 147 2.66 10.91 11.23
CA ARG A 147 3.54 10.05 10.42
C ARG A 147 2.81 8.86 9.81
N ILE A 148 1.96 8.17 10.58
CA ILE A 148 1.21 7.01 10.11
C ILE A 148 0.22 7.41 9.00
N VAL A 149 -0.50 8.52 9.20
CA VAL A 149 -1.47 9.03 8.21
C VAL A 149 -0.74 9.47 6.93
N ALA A 150 0.37 10.20 7.04
CA ALA A 150 1.18 10.61 5.90
C ALA A 150 1.68 9.40 5.10
N GLN A 151 2.20 8.38 5.80
CA GLN A 151 2.68 7.16 5.17
C GLN A 151 1.57 6.43 4.41
N ARG A 152 0.39 6.25 5.02
CA ARG A 152 -0.75 5.58 4.36
C ARG A 152 -1.22 6.34 3.12
N ARG A 153 -1.33 7.68 3.20
CA ARG A 153 -1.68 8.53 2.05
C ARG A 153 -0.69 8.38 0.90
N ALA A 154 0.61 8.41 1.19
CA ALA A 154 1.64 8.24 0.18
C ALA A 154 1.57 6.85 -0.49
N GLU A 155 1.35 5.79 0.30
CA GLU A 155 1.19 4.43 -0.21
C GLU A 155 -0.05 4.27 -1.09
N GLU A 156 -1.19 4.85 -0.69
CA GLU A 156 -2.43 4.86 -1.49
C GLU A 156 -2.23 5.61 -2.81
N GLN A 157 -1.59 6.77 -2.78
CA GLN A 157 -1.26 7.55 -3.98
C GLN A 157 -0.32 6.79 -4.93
N MET A 158 0.71 6.13 -4.39
CA MET A 158 1.61 5.30 -5.20
C MET A 158 0.89 4.14 -5.85
N ARG A 159 -0.01 3.47 -5.14
CA ARG A 159 -0.82 2.37 -5.68
C ARG A 159 -1.75 2.86 -6.79
N ALA A 160 -2.47 3.96 -6.57
CA ALA A 160 -3.36 4.55 -7.56
C ALA A 160 -2.60 4.95 -8.84
N LEU A 161 -1.48 5.66 -8.70
CA LEU A 161 -0.65 6.04 -9.85
C LEU A 161 -0.08 4.83 -10.59
N SER A 162 0.36 3.79 -9.87
CA SER A 162 0.83 2.56 -10.48
C SER A 162 -0.28 1.86 -11.29
N GLN A 163 -1.51 1.83 -10.77
CA GLN A 163 -2.66 1.28 -11.48
C GLN A 163 -2.97 2.10 -12.74
N GLU A 164 -3.00 3.43 -12.65
CA GLU A 164 -3.20 4.31 -13.79
C GLU A 164 -2.14 4.12 -14.88
N LEU A 165 -0.86 4.00 -14.49
CA LEU A 165 0.24 3.74 -15.43
C LEU A 165 0.10 2.39 -16.14
N ILE A 166 -0.27 1.34 -15.42
CA ILE A 166 -0.50 0.01 -16.00
C ILE A 166 -1.65 0.09 -17.02
N MET A 167 -2.77 0.72 -16.65
CA MET A 167 -3.92 0.87 -17.55
C MET A 167 -3.56 1.71 -18.78
N ALA A 168 -2.81 2.81 -18.62
CA ALA A 168 -2.36 3.62 -19.73
C ALA A 168 -1.43 2.85 -20.68
N GLN A 169 -0.50 2.06 -20.13
CA GLN A 169 0.40 1.21 -20.91
C GLN A 169 -0.38 0.15 -21.70
N GLU A 170 -1.38 -0.49 -21.08
CA GLU A 170 -2.19 -1.50 -21.74
C GLU A 170 -3.05 -0.90 -22.86
N ASN A 171 -3.68 0.25 -22.61
CA ASN A 171 -4.42 0.99 -23.64
C ASN A 171 -3.54 1.37 -24.83
N GLU A 172 -2.31 1.80 -24.59
CA GLU A 172 -1.37 2.14 -25.66
C GLU A 172 -0.92 0.90 -26.44
N ARG A 173 -0.63 -0.23 -25.76
CA ARG A 173 -0.34 -1.51 -26.43
C ARG A 173 -1.49 -1.93 -27.35
N GLN A 174 -2.73 -1.81 -26.88
CA GLN A 174 -3.91 -2.13 -27.67
C GLN A 174 -4.09 -1.19 -28.87
N ARG A 175 -3.82 0.11 -28.69
CA ARG A 175 -3.90 1.09 -29.76
C ARG A 175 -2.87 0.77 -30.85
N ILE A 176 -1.63 0.49 -30.47
CA ILE A 176 -0.55 0.13 -31.40
C ILE A 176 -0.89 -1.18 -32.13
N ALA A 177 -1.33 -2.22 -31.40
CA ALA A 177 -1.66 -3.50 -32.02
C ALA A 177 -2.76 -3.35 -33.09
N ARG A 178 -3.81 -2.58 -32.81
CA ARG A 178 -4.88 -2.26 -33.77
C ARG A 178 -4.36 -1.47 -34.97
N GLU A 179 -3.57 -0.42 -34.75
CA GLU A 179 -2.99 0.39 -35.83
C GLU A 179 -2.08 -0.43 -36.76
N LEU A 180 -1.26 -1.32 -36.19
CA LEU A 180 -0.43 -2.27 -36.95
C LEU A 180 -1.27 -3.24 -37.78
N HIS A 181 -2.34 -3.80 -37.20
CA HIS A 181 -3.16 -4.82 -37.86
C HIS A 181 -4.12 -4.23 -38.90
N ASP A 182 -4.83 -3.17 -38.56
CA ASP A 182 -5.90 -2.61 -39.39
C ASP A 182 -5.38 -1.76 -40.53
N HIS A 183 -4.29 -1.01 -40.35
CA HIS A 183 -3.77 -0.13 -41.39
C HIS A 183 -2.57 -0.77 -42.10
N LEU A 184 -1.50 -1.06 -41.38
CA LEU A 184 -0.24 -1.47 -42.02
C LEU A 184 -0.32 -2.87 -42.63
N ALA A 185 -0.89 -3.86 -41.93
CA ALA A 185 -0.99 -5.21 -42.47
C ALA A 185 -1.98 -5.29 -43.65
N GLN A 186 -3.05 -4.50 -43.65
CA GLN A 186 -4.01 -4.43 -44.76
C GLN A 186 -3.41 -3.76 -45.99
N ASP A 187 -2.77 -2.59 -45.84
CA ASP A 187 -2.14 -1.86 -46.95
C ASP A 187 -1.06 -2.70 -47.64
N LEU A 188 -0.23 -3.39 -46.85
CA LEU A 188 0.80 -4.28 -47.40
C LEU A 188 0.18 -5.51 -48.08
N SER A 189 -0.93 -6.04 -47.57
CA SER A 189 -1.65 -7.15 -48.21
C SER A 189 -2.23 -6.74 -49.56
N LEU A 190 -2.76 -5.52 -49.68
CA LEU A 190 -3.22 -4.94 -50.95
C LEU A 190 -2.04 -4.75 -51.92
N ALA A 191 -0.95 -4.14 -51.48
CA ALA A 191 0.25 -3.96 -52.30
C ALA A 191 0.82 -5.30 -52.81
N ARG A 192 0.76 -6.35 -51.99
CA ARG A 192 1.14 -7.71 -52.40
C ARG A 192 0.21 -8.25 -53.47
N ALA A 193 -1.11 -8.13 -53.30
CA ALA A 193 -2.08 -8.57 -54.28
C ALA A 193 -1.90 -7.86 -55.63
N GLU A 194 -1.56 -6.57 -55.62
CA GLU A 194 -1.23 -5.83 -56.84
C GLU A 194 0.04 -6.34 -57.53
N LEU A 195 1.10 -6.63 -56.77
CA LEU A 195 2.33 -7.24 -57.29
C LEU A 195 2.08 -8.64 -57.87
N ASP A 196 1.29 -9.47 -57.20
CA ASP A 196 0.93 -10.80 -57.70
C ASP A 196 0.16 -10.70 -59.03
N ARG A 197 -0.77 -9.74 -59.13
CA ARG A 197 -1.51 -9.44 -60.37
C ARG A 197 -0.60 -8.97 -61.51
N ILE A 198 0.37 -8.09 -61.23
CA ILE A 198 1.38 -7.66 -62.22
C ILE A 198 2.21 -8.88 -62.66
N GLY A 199 2.58 -9.74 -61.71
CA GLY A 199 3.33 -10.97 -61.95
C GLY A 199 2.65 -11.93 -62.92
N CYS A 200 1.31 -12.04 -62.88
CA CYS A 200 0.55 -12.86 -63.82
C CYS A 200 0.66 -12.35 -65.27
N GLY A 201 0.76 -11.04 -65.49
CA GLY A 201 0.85 -10.42 -66.82
C GLY A 201 2.26 -10.42 -67.45
N LEU A 202 3.29 -10.80 -66.71
CA LEU A 202 4.67 -10.82 -67.20
C LEU A 202 4.98 -12.10 -68.02
N PRO A 203 6.00 -12.11 -68.90
CA PRO A 203 6.46 -13.32 -69.61
C PRO A 203 7.14 -14.33 -68.67
N GLU A 204 6.94 -15.65 -68.88
CA GLU A 204 7.44 -16.74 -67.98
C GLU A 204 8.94 -16.70 -67.74
N ASN A 205 9.73 -16.41 -68.78
CA ASN A 205 11.19 -16.41 -68.69
C ASN A 205 11.79 -14.99 -68.69
N GLY A 206 11.01 -13.97 -68.29
CA GLY A 206 11.44 -12.58 -68.24
C GLY A 206 12.17 -12.22 -66.94
N PRO A 207 13.22 -11.38 -66.97
CA PRO A 207 13.95 -10.96 -65.76
C PRO A 207 13.05 -10.21 -64.77
N TRP A 208 12.02 -9.52 -65.26
CA TRP A 208 11.03 -8.81 -64.45
C TRP A 208 10.10 -9.75 -63.67
N ARG A 209 9.83 -10.98 -64.16
CA ARG A 209 8.99 -11.95 -63.43
C ARG A 209 9.71 -12.46 -62.18
N ALA A 210 11.00 -12.76 -62.29
CA ALA A 210 11.83 -13.15 -61.16
C ALA A 210 11.96 -12.03 -60.12
N GLN A 211 12.17 -10.78 -60.55
CA GLN A 211 12.21 -9.63 -59.64
C GLN A 211 10.86 -9.38 -58.96
N ASN A 212 9.74 -9.46 -59.69
CA ASN A 212 8.41 -9.30 -59.11
C ASN A 212 8.13 -10.34 -58.01
N GLY A 213 8.45 -11.62 -58.27
CA GLY A 213 8.32 -12.68 -57.27
C GLY A 213 9.19 -12.45 -56.02
N ALA A 214 10.43 -11.98 -56.20
CA ALA A 214 11.31 -11.66 -55.08
C ALA A 214 10.77 -10.49 -54.22
N VAL A 215 10.17 -9.46 -54.83
CA VAL A 215 9.54 -8.35 -54.10
C VAL A 215 8.28 -8.83 -53.37
N ALA A 216 7.44 -9.65 -54.03
CA ALA A 216 6.24 -10.22 -53.42
C ALA A 216 6.56 -11.10 -52.19
N GLU A 217 7.63 -11.90 -52.24
CA GLU A 217 8.09 -12.70 -51.08
C GLU A 217 8.63 -11.85 -49.94
N ARG A 218 9.40 -10.79 -50.24
CA ARG A 218 9.87 -9.84 -49.22
C ARG A 218 8.68 -9.15 -48.55
N LEU A 219 7.67 -8.75 -49.31
CA LEU A 219 6.46 -8.14 -48.80
C LEU A 219 5.63 -9.14 -47.95
N GLY A 220 5.52 -10.39 -48.40
CA GLY A 220 4.90 -11.49 -47.65
C GLY A 220 5.60 -11.73 -46.30
N THR A 221 6.92 -11.62 -46.25
CA THR A 221 7.69 -11.72 -45.00
C THR A 221 7.44 -10.54 -44.08
N ALA A 222 7.43 -9.31 -44.61
CA ALA A 222 7.12 -8.11 -43.81
C ALA A 222 5.70 -8.14 -43.21
N ILE A 223 4.72 -8.61 -43.98
CA ILE A 223 3.34 -8.79 -43.51
C ILE A 223 3.29 -9.78 -42.33
N ARG A 224 3.99 -10.93 -42.43
CA ARG A 224 4.08 -11.89 -41.33
C ARG A 224 4.70 -11.27 -40.08
N SER A 225 5.83 -10.58 -40.22
CA SER A 225 6.49 -9.93 -39.09
C SER A 225 5.63 -8.86 -38.42
N ILE A 226 4.86 -8.07 -39.17
CA ILE A 226 3.93 -7.08 -38.59
C ILE A 226 2.80 -7.77 -37.83
N ARG A 227 2.24 -8.84 -38.38
CA ARG A 227 1.23 -9.63 -37.66
C ARG A 227 1.83 -10.20 -36.38
N ASP A 228 3.01 -10.81 -36.42
CA ASP A 228 3.68 -11.36 -35.24
C ASP A 228 3.92 -10.28 -34.15
N LEU A 229 4.28 -9.06 -34.55
CA LEU A 229 4.41 -7.90 -33.64
C LEU A 229 3.05 -7.48 -33.05
N ALA A 230 2.01 -7.41 -33.87
CA ALA A 230 0.66 -7.09 -33.40
C ALA A 230 0.14 -8.16 -32.41
N TYR A 231 0.33 -9.44 -32.73
CA TYR A 231 0.01 -10.58 -31.85
C TYR A 231 0.78 -10.54 -30.52
N GLY A 232 2.06 -10.15 -30.54
CA GLY A 232 2.87 -10.01 -29.33
C GLY A 232 2.46 -8.81 -28.46
N LEU A 233 1.93 -7.75 -29.06
CA LEU A 233 1.41 -6.59 -28.34
C LEU A 233 0.02 -6.85 -27.75
N LEU A 234 -0.85 -7.53 -28.50
CA LEU A 234 -2.20 -7.91 -28.10
C LEU A 234 -2.57 -9.25 -28.77
N PRO A 235 -2.66 -10.36 -28.01
CA PRO A 235 -3.17 -11.60 -28.55
C PRO A 235 -4.68 -11.44 -28.86
N PRO A 236 -5.14 -11.62 -30.11
CA PRO A 236 -6.54 -11.41 -30.49
C PRO A 236 -7.51 -12.40 -29.82
N GLY A 237 -7.02 -13.45 -29.17
CA GLY A 237 -7.84 -14.37 -28.37
C GLY A 237 -8.41 -13.76 -27.10
N LEU A 238 -7.81 -12.68 -26.55
CA LEU A 238 -8.22 -12.18 -25.23
C LEU A 238 -9.62 -11.55 -25.26
N THR A 239 -10.01 -11.00 -26.41
CA THR A 239 -11.31 -10.36 -26.67
C THR A 239 -12.41 -11.30 -27.14
N GLU A 240 -12.07 -12.38 -27.88
CA GLU A 240 -13.08 -13.26 -28.53
C GLU A 240 -13.21 -14.64 -27.88
N LEU A 241 -12.12 -15.16 -27.29
CA LEU A 241 -12.04 -16.53 -26.76
C LEU A 241 -11.87 -16.56 -25.23
N GLY A 242 -11.49 -15.44 -24.61
CA GLY A 242 -11.30 -15.32 -23.17
C GLY A 242 -9.86 -15.60 -22.72
N LEU A 243 -9.58 -15.29 -21.45
CA LEU A 243 -8.24 -15.36 -20.85
C LEU A 243 -7.61 -16.76 -20.94
N VAL A 244 -8.40 -17.80 -20.65
CA VAL A 244 -7.91 -19.19 -20.61
C VAL A 244 -7.44 -19.64 -21.99
N GLU A 245 -8.28 -19.50 -23.02
CA GLU A 245 -7.91 -19.82 -24.41
C GLU A 245 -6.69 -19.04 -24.90
N THR A 246 -6.57 -17.77 -24.48
CA THR A 246 -5.44 -16.94 -24.89
C THR A 246 -4.13 -17.39 -24.27
N VAL A 247 -4.15 -17.70 -22.96
CA VAL A 247 -2.97 -18.23 -22.25
C VAL A 247 -2.58 -19.58 -22.82
N LEU A 248 -3.54 -20.46 -23.08
CA LEU A 248 -3.30 -21.77 -23.71
C LEU A 248 -2.66 -21.61 -25.09
N ALA A 249 -3.22 -20.77 -25.96
CA ALA A 249 -2.68 -20.51 -27.29
C ALA A 249 -1.27 -19.89 -27.23
N HIS A 250 -1.02 -18.98 -26.27
CA HIS A 250 0.29 -18.38 -26.11
C HIS A 250 1.34 -19.38 -25.58
N CYS A 251 0.96 -20.25 -24.64
CA CYS A 251 1.82 -21.33 -24.14
C CYS A 251 2.14 -22.38 -25.21
N GLU A 252 1.19 -22.69 -26.09
CA GLU A 252 1.39 -23.60 -27.23
C GLU A 252 2.37 -22.98 -28.24
N ASP A 253 2.19 -21.71 -28.60
CA ASP A 253 3.08 -20.98 -29.50
C ASP A 253 4.49 -20.80 -28.89
N PHE A 254 4.59 -20.52 -27.59
CA PHE A 254 5.86 -20.49 -26.87
C PHE A 254 6.57 -21.86 -26.88
N SER A 255 5.83 -22.94 -26.63
CA SER A 255 6.37 -24.30 -26.66
C SER A 255 6.91 -24.66 -28.04
N LEU A 256 6.20 -24.29 -29.11
CA LEU A 256 6.62 -24.51 -30.50
C LEU A 256 7.87 -23.69 -30.86
N ARG A 257 7.96 -22.43 -30.41
CA ARG A 257 9.08 -21.53 -30.74
C ARG A 257 10.35 -21.86 -29.96
N HIS A 258 10.23 -22.29 -28.71
CA HIS A 258 11.38 -22.45 -27.81
C HIS A 258 11.69 -23.92 -27.47
N GLY A 259 10.83 -24.87 -27.84
CA GLY A 259 11.01 -26.29 -27.53
C GLY A 259 10.88 -26.62 -26.05
N ILE A 260 10.26 -25.73 -25.26
CA ILE A 260 10.03 -25.90 -23.81
C ILE A 260 8.62 -26.42 -23.63
N ALA A 261 8.44 -27.58 -23.00
CA ALA A 261 7.11 -28.10 -22.69
C ALA A 261 6.48 -27.25 -21.57
N VAL A 262 5.27 -26.73 -21.81
CA VAL A 262 4.50 -25.94 -20.85
C VAL A 262 3.14 -26.61 -20.63
N ASP A 263 2.88 -27.03 -19.40
CA ASP A 263 1.57 -27.54 -18.98
C ASP A 263 0.77 -26.42 -18.29
N VAL A 264 -0.43 -26.14 -18.79
CA VAL A 264 -1.32 -25.10 -18.24
C VAL A 264 -2.52 -25.76 -17.58
N PHE A 265 -2.79 -25.40 -16.32
CA PHE A 265 -3.97 -25.85 -15.59
C PHE A 265 -4.82 -24.62 -15.24
N ALA A 266 -6.05 -24.60 -15.73
CA ALA A 266 -7.04 -23.59 -15.39
C ALA A 266 -8.21 -24.26 -14.65
N ASP A 267 -8.52 -23.81 -13.44
CA ASP A 267 -9.68 -24.24 -12.66
C ASP A 267 -10.57 -23.03 -12.37
N GLY A 268 -11.90 -23.19 -12.50
CA GLY A 268 -12.88 -22.14 -12.22
C GLY A 268 -12.94 -20.93 -13.17
N LEU A 269 -12.17 -20.89 -14.26
CA LEU A 269 -12.09 -19.74 -15.20
C LEU A 269 -12.73 -19.97 -16.59
N GLY A 270 -13.43 -21.09 -16.79
CA GLY A 270 -14.07 -21.40 -18.08
C GLY A 270 -15.20 -20.43 -18.42
N GLY A 271 -15.07 -19.70 -19.53
CA GLY A 271 -16.11 -18.78 -20.04
C GLY A 271 -16.12 -17.38 -19.39
N VAL A 272 -15.09 -17.01 -18.63
CA VAL A 272 -14.94 -15.63 -18.15
C VAL A 272 -14.54 -14.73 -19.31
N ALA A 273 -15.53 -14.06 -19.89
CA ALA A 273 -15.29 -12.91 -20.76
C ALA A 273 -14.82 -11.76 -19.86
N PHE A 274 -13.56 -11.38 -19.99
CA PHE A 274 -13.08 -10.15 -19.38
C PHE A 274 -13.57 -9.00 -20.26
N ASP A 275 -14.64 -8.33 -19.83
CA ASP A 275 -14.89 -7.00 -20.33
C ASP A 275 -13.73 -6.12 -19.87
N PHE A 276 -13.10 -5.39 -20.79
CA PHE A 276 -11.90 -4.60 -20.48
C PHE A 276 -12.20 -3.45 -19.50
N ASP A 277 -13.48 -3.16 -19.24
CA ASP A 277 -13.94 -2.25 -18.18
C ASP A 277 -13.87 -2.86 -16.76
N THR A 278 -13.38 -4.09 -16.61
CA THR A 278 -13.16 -4.68 -15.29
C THR A 278 -11.99 -3.97 -14.60
N GLN A 279 -12.33 -2.90 -13.88
CA GLN A 279 -11.44 -2.17 -12.99
C GLN A 279 -10.66 -3.18 -12.14
N ILE A 280 -9.33 -3.09 -12.18
CA ILE A 280 -8.43 -3.85 -11.32
C ILE A 280 -8.70 -3.36 -9.89
N ASN A 281 -9.56 -4.07 -9.15
CA ASN A 281 -9.79 -3.89 -7.71
C ASN A 281 -8.56 -4.31 -6.91
#